data_AF-A0A401ME60-F1
#
_entry.id   AF-A0A401ME60-F1
#
_cell.length_a   1.000
_cell.length_b   1.000
_cell.length_c   1.000
_cell.angle_alpha   90.00
_cell.angle_beta   90.00
_cell.angle_gamma   90.00
#
_symmetry.space_group_name_H-M   'P 1'
#
loop_
_entity.id
_entity.type
_entity.pdbx_description
1 polymer ?
#
loop_
_entity_poly.entity_id
_entity_poly.type
_entity_poly.pdbx_seq_one_letter_code
_entity_poly.pdbx_strand_id
1 'polypeptide(L)'
;MKKTSRWKARTVLAALFAVTAPLALAAAPASAAESQVGYLCQAYREGAWMSYSSTRTWDVVAPATVSAGAPFDVSYELSSFTLNPEYQQEVREITVGVTLPEGSELVDVALSGGSNLGDSQQTVEVEDDTAYITASGPFFGGQTFQLPVITATVTAPESGVLTTEAAGTDFGDPGLALRSLDPTTSEFNPTQCYPDPATPVTLSSTTVQP
;
A
#
# COMPACT_ATOMS: atom_id res chain seq x y z
N MET A 1 61.93 -62.89 -6.67
CA MET A 1 61.48 -61.54 -6.21
C MET A 1 60.01 -61.62 -5.83
N LYS A 2 59.67 -61.16 -4.60
CA LYS A 2 58.39 -60.55 -4.10
C LYS A 2 57.06 -60.97 -4.77
N LYS A 3 55.95 -61.29 -4.10
CA LYS A 3 55.49 -61.12 -2.71
C LYS A 3 54.20 -61.95 -2.53
N THR A 4 54.01 -62.50 -1.34
CA THR A 4 52.75 -63.00 -0.77
C THR A 4 51.76 -61.85 -0.51
N SER A 5 50.44 -62.10 -0.61
CA SER A 5 49.45 -61.55 0.35
C SER A 5 48.06 -62.15 0.16
N ARG A 6 47.55 -62.78 1.23
CA ARG A 6 46.13 -63.07 1.48
C ARG A 6 45.50 -61.83 2.14
N TRP A 7 44.27 -61.42 1.80
CA TRP A 7 43.30 -61.01 2.83
C TRP A 7 41.89 -60.65 2.33
N LYS A 8 40.92 -61.35 2.95
CA LYS A 8 39.66 -60.90 3.57
C LYS A 8 38.61 -60.15 2.73
N ALA A 9 37.51 -60.87 2.52
CA ALA A 9 36.16 -60.33 2.38
C ALA A 9 35.84 -59.37 3.53
N ARG A 10 35.27 -58.21 3.18
CA ARG A 10 34.62 -57.29 4.10
C ARG A 10 33.21 -57.01 3.59
N THR A 11 32.26 -57.52 4.38
CA THR A 11 30.86 -57.13 4.45
C THR A 11 30.76 -55.60 4.57
N VAL A 12 29.98 -54.96 3.69
CA VAL A 12 29.61 -53.55 3.83
C VAL A 12 28.15 -53.47 4.23
N LEU A 13 27.94 -52.92 5.42
CA LEU A 13 26.64 -52.57 5.99
C LEU A 13 26.41 -51.06 5.76
N ALA A 14 25.19 -50.72 5.37
CA ALA A 14 24.44 -49.48 5.66
C ALA A 14 24.97 -48.10 5.22
N ALA A 15 24.14 -47.37 4.48
CA ALA A 15 23.77 -45.99 4.79
C ALA A 15 22.45 -45.63 4.06
N LEU A 16 21.34 -45.58 4.81
CA LEU A 16 20.12 -44.89 4.39
C LEU A 16 20.43 -43.38 4.33
N PHE A 17 20.39 -42.78 3.15
CA PHE A 17 20.29 -41.33 3.02
C PHE A 17 18.82 -40.94 3.20
N ALA A 18 18.47 -40.44 4.38
CA ALA A 18 17.23 -39.69 4.57
C ALA A 18 17.40 -38.32 3.90
N VAL A 19 16.74 -38.15 2.74
CA VAL A 19 16.62 -36.86 2.07
C VAL A 19 15.60 -36.04 2.86
N THR A 20 16.07 -35.16 3.74
CA THR A 20 15.24 -34.11 4.33
C THR A 20 15.12 -32.97 3.33
N ALA A 21 14.03 -32.97 2.55
CA ALA A 21 13.65 -31.82 1.74
C ALA A 21 13.17 -30.69 2.67
N PRO A 22 13.64 -29.44 2.53
CA PRO A 22 13.03 -28.31 3.22
C PRO A 22 11.64 -28.06 2.62
N LEU A 23 10.61 -28.25 3.43
CA LEU A 23 9.27 -27.76 3.14
C LEU A 23 9.32 -26.23 3.22
N ALA A 24 9.54 -25.58 2.09
CA ALA A 24 9.22 -24.17 1.94
C ALA A 24 7.69 -24.05 2.04
N LEU A 25 7.18 -23.68 3.23
CA LEU A 25 5.81 -23.21 3.36
C LEU A 25 5.73 -21.89 2.59
N ALA A 26 5.20 -21.94 1.37
CA ALA A 26 4.72 -20.75 0.71
C ALA A 26 3.58 -20.19 1.60
N ALA A 27 3.83 -19.06 2.25
CA ALA A 27 2.78 -18.32 2.92
C ALA A 27 1.67 -18.04 1.89
N ALA A 28 0.48 -18.60 2.10
CA ALA A 28 -0.65 -18.27 1.26
C ALA A 28 -0.95 -16.77 1.45
N PRO A 29 -1.21 -16.01 0.37
CA PRO A 29 -1.68 -14.65 0.53
C PRO A 29 -3.00 -14.72 1.29
N ALA A 30 -3.08 -14.05 2.44
CA ALA A 30 -4.40 -13.69 2.94
C ALA A 30 -4.90 -12.59 2.00
N SER A 31 -5.86 -12.94 1.16
CA SER A 31 -6.67 -11.93 0.48
C SER A 31 -7.42 -11.19 1.58
N ALA A 32 -7.03 -9.94 1.85
CA ALA A 32 -7.90 -9.05 2.59
C ALA A 32 -9.16 -8.82 1.74
N ALA A 33 -10.33 -8.72 2.38
CA ALA A 33 -11.50 -8.19 1.69
C ALA A 33 -11.28 -6.69 1.46
N GLU A 34 -11.81 -6.16 0.35
CA GLU A 34 -11.83 -4.72 0.11
C GLU A 34 -12.37 -3.97 1.34
N SER A 35 -11.68 -2.90 1.74
CA SER A 35 -11.99 -2.10 2.91
C SER A 35 -12.60 -0.77 2.49
N GLN A 36 -13.79 -0.46 3.01
CA GLN A 36 -14.44 0.84 2.77
C GLN A 36 -14.08 1.82 3.88
N VAL A 37 -13.39 2.89 3.53
CA VAL A 37 -12.98 3.96 4.45
C VAL A 37 -13.86 5.18 4.22
N GLY A 38 -14.53 5.65 5.27
CA GLY A 38 -15.22 6.94 5.28
C GLY A 38 -14.21 8.06 5.47
N TYR A 39 -14.38 9.16 4.73
CA TYR A 39 -13.56 10.36 4.79
C TYR A 39 -14.43 11.57 5.12
N LEU A 40 -13.92 12.41 6.00
CA LEU A 40 -14.41 13.76 6.24
C LEU A 40 -13.63 14.70 5.33
N CYS A 41 -14.35 15.46 4.50
CA CYS A 41 -13.76 16.31 3.49
C CYS A 41 -14.19 17.76 3.64
N GLN A 42 -13.33 18.67 3.20
CA GLN A 42 -13.68 20.05 2.94
C GLN A 42 -13.11 20.50 1.60
N ALA A 43 -13.87 21.34 0.88
CA ALA A 43 -13.44 21.96 -0.36
C ALA A 43 -13.60 23.48 -0.24
N TYR A 44 -12.59 24.23 -0.65
CA TYR A 44 -12.69 25.68 -0.72
C TYR A 44 -13.38 26.07 -2.04
N ARG A 45 -14.51 26.76 -1.96
CA ARG A 45 -15.31 27.20 -3.10
C ARG A 45 -15.95 28.55 -2.81
N GLU A 46 -15.97 29.43 -3.81
CA GLU A 46 -16.65 30.73 -3.70
C GLU A 46 -16.25 31.55 -2.46
N GLY A 47 -15.00 31.43 -2.02
CA GLY A 47 -14.48 32.14 -0.86
C GLY A 47 -14.72 31.47 0.50
N ALA A 48 -15.36 30.30 0.54
CA ALA A 48 -15.71 29.59 1.78
C ALA A 48 -15.33 28.10 1.75
N TRP A 49 -15.14 27.52 2.94
CA TRP A 49 -14.97 26.08 3.11
C TRP A 49 -16.31 25.37 3.20
N MET A 50 -16.49 24.32 2.40
CA MET A 50 -17.68 23.50 2.36
C MET A 50 -17.33 22.07 2.75
N SER A 51 -17.94 21.57 3.84
CA SER A 51 -17.71 20.20 4.32
C SER A 51 -18.66 19.19 3.68
N TYR A 52 -18.16 17.98 3.44
CA TYR A 52 -18.92 16.85 2.95
C TYR A 52 -18.24 15.53 3.37
N SER A 53 -18.94 14.41 3.24
CA SER A 53 -18.36 13.08 3.44
C SER A 53 -18.14 12.36 2.11
N SER A 54 -17.12 11.52 2.04
CA SER A 54 -16.85 10.63 0.92
C SER A 54 -16.50 9.25 1.43
N THR A 55 -16.70 8.21 0.62
CA THR A 55 -16.24 6.86 0.92
C THR A 55 -15.29 6.42 -0.18
N ARG A 56 -14.20 5.76 0.19
CA ARG A 56 -13.24 5.17 -0.73
C ARG A 56 -13.04 3.70 -0.39
N THR A 57 -12.97 2.87 -1.42
CA THR A 57 -12.65 1.47 -1.28
C THR A 57 -11.16 1.25 -1.49
N TRP A 58 -10.53 0.50 -0.60
CA TRP A 58 -9.14 0.10 -0.65
C TRP A 58 -9.04 -1.41 -0.82
N ASP A 59 -8.20 -1.87 -1.73
CA ASP A 59 -7.74 -3.26 -1.81
C ASP A 59 -6.27 -3.29 -1.35
N VAL A 60 -6.04 -3.81 -0.14
CA VAL A 60 -4.69 -3.85 0.45
C VAL A 60 -4.30 -5.30 0.67
N VAL A 61 -3.16 -5.70 0.12
CA VAL A 61 -2.66 -7.07 0.21
C VAL A 61 -1.35 -7.07 1.00
N ALA A 62 -1.33 -7.88 2.05
CA ALA A 62 -0.16 -8.19 2.86
C ALA A 62 -0.23 -9.66 3.32
N PRO A 63 0.90 -10.32 3.64
CA PRO A 63 0.88 -11.65 4.23
C PRO A 63 0.14 -11.65 5.58
N ALA A 64 -0.61 -12.71 5.90
CA ALA A 64 -1.20 -12.85 7.23
C ALA A 64 -0.15 -12.98 8.34
N THR A 65 0.98 -13.61 8.00
CA THR A 65 2.08 -13.90 8.92
C THR A 65 3.41 -13.73 8.23
N VAL A 66 4.41 -13.24 8.95
CA VAL A 66 5.80 -13.11 8.50
C VAL A 66 6.74 -13.49 9.64
N SER A 67 7.94 -13.99 9.33
CA SER A 67 8.96 -14.23 10.35
C SER A 67 9.64 -12.93 10.77
N ALA A 68 10.10 -12.87 12.02
CA ALA A 68 10.91 -11.77 12.53
C ALA A 68 12.10 -11.45 11.60
N GLY A 69 12.31 -10.16 11.31
CA GLY A 69 13.39 -9.68 10.46
C GLY A 69 13.28 -10.08 8.98
N ALA A 70 12.20 -10.74 8.55
CA ALA A 70 12.01 -11.08 7.14
C ALA A 70 11.38 -9.89 6.38
N PRO A 71 11.84 -9.62 5.14
CA PRO A 71 11.19 -8.64 4.28
C PRO A 71 9.86 -9.20 3.76
N PHE A 72 8.88 -8.32 3.59
CA PHE A 72 7.61 -8.62 2.95
C PHE A 72 7.03 -7.38 2.27
N ASP A 73 6.14 -7.61 1.32
CA ASP A 73 5.47 -6.54 0.57
C ASP A 73 4.08 -6.26 1.14
N VAL A 74 3.73 -4.97 1.14
CA VAL A 74 2.36 -4.48 1.31
C VAL A 74 1.97 -3.70 0.07
N SER A 75 0.94 -4.14 -0.63
CA SER A 75 0.41 -3.43 -1.80
C SER A 75 -0.90 -2.72 -1.47
N TYR A 76 -1.01 -1.46 -1.89
CA TYR A 76 -2.15 -0.59 -1.63
C TYR A 76 -2.76 -0.13 -2.96
N GLU A 77 -3.96 -0.60 -3.24
CA GLU A 77 -4.76 -0.14 -4.37
C GLU A 77 -5.98 0.62 -3.85
N LEU A 78 -6.17 1.84 -4.35
CA LEU A 78 -7.35 2.64 -4.06
C LEU A 78 -8.33 2.53 -5.23
N SER A 79 -9.62 2.35 -5.00
CA SER A 79 -10.63 2.38 -6.07
C SER A 79 -10.58 3.64 -6.95
N SER A 80 -11.04 3.49 -8.20
CA SER A 80 -10.96 4.54 -9.21
C SER A 80 -11.65 5.83 -8.80
N PHE A 81 -11.09 6.95 -9.25
CA PHE A 81 -11.67 8.28 -9.10
C PHE A 81 -12.56 8.58 -10.29
N THR A 82 -13.80 8.99 -10.02
CA THR A 82 -14.68 9.62 -11.02
C THR A 82 -14.91 11.06 -10.59
N LEU A 83 -14.40 12.00 -11.40
CA LEU A 83 -14.49 13.41 -11.07
C LEU A 83 -15.88 13.96 -11.37
N ASN A 84 -16.44 14.73 -10.44
CA ASN A 84 -17.73 15.38 -10.66
C ASN A 84 -17.52 16.59 -11.61
N PRO A 85 -18.10 16.60 -12.82
CA PRO A 85 -17.90 17.69 -13.77
C PRO A 85 -18.45 19.04 -13.32
N GLU A 86 -19.36 19.09 -12.35
CA GLU A 86 -19.90 20.35 -11.83
C GLU A 86 -18.90 21.07 -10.93
N TYR A 87 -18.13 20.33 -10.12
CA TYR A 87 -17.27 20.90 -9.05
C TYR A 87 -15.78 20.58 -9.20
N GLN A 88 -15.43 19.69 -10.12
CA GLN A 88 -14.08 19.21 -10.43
C GLN A 88 -13.89 19.21 -11.95
N GLN A 89 -14.16 20.35 -12.59
CA GLN A 89 -14.02 20.51 -14.05
C GLN A 89 -12.61 20.15 -14.51
N GLU A 90 -11.63 20.51 -13.68
CA GLU A 90 -10.24 20.14 -13.89
C GLU A 90 -9.55 19.98 -12.54
N VAL A 91 -8.80 18.90 -12.37
CA VAL A 91 -7.95 18.64 -11.21
C VAL A 91 -6.50 18.61 -11.69
N ARG A 92 -5.65 19.43 -11.08
CA ARG A 92 -4.23 19.57 -11.44
C ARG A 92 -3.30 18.73 -10.59
N GLU A 93 -3.78 18.25 -9.46
CA GLU A 93 -2.98 17.46 -8.53
C GLU A 93 -3.91 16.66 -7.64
N ILE A 94 -3.50 15.41 -7.38
CA ILE A 94 -4.15 14.51 -6.44
C ILE A 94 -3.05 13.86 -5.63
N THR A 95 -3.20 13.91 -4.30
CA THR A 95 -2.31 13.25 -3.35
C THR A 95 -3.13 12.32 -2.49
N VAL A 96 -2.63 11.10 -2.29
CA VAL A 96 -3.26 10.08 -1.43
C VAL A 96 -2.18 9.45 -0.56
N GLY A 97 -2.44 9.33 0.74
CA GLY A 97 -1.53 8.73 1.71
C GLY A 97 -2.05 7.42 2.30
N VAL A 98 -1.12 6.50 2.58
CA VAL A 98 -1.34 5.28 3.35
C VAL A 98 -0.26 5.09 4.40
N THR A 99 -0.61 4.57 5.56
CA THR A 99 0.39 4.27 6.59
C THR A 99 1.12 2.99 6.26
N LEU A 100 2.44 3.03 6.42
CA LEU A 100 3.29 1.84 6.46
C LEU A 100 3.07 1.12 7.80
N PRO A 101 3.32 -0.19 7.88
CA PRO A 101 3.07 -0.91 9.12
C PRO A 101 4.01 -0.43 10.23
N GLU A 102 3.43 0.06 11.34
CA GLU A 102 4.20 0.66 12.45
C GLU A 102 5.26 -0.31 13.00
N GLY A 103 6.48 0.19 13.18
CA GLY A 103 7.60 -0.60 13.69
C GLY A 103 8.24 -1.54 12.67
N SER A 104 7.79 -1.53 11.41
CA SER A 104 8.54 -2.12 10.30
C SER A 104 9.61 -1.15 9.79
N GLU A 105 10.66 -1.67 9.14
CA GLU A 105 11.68 -0.85 8.49
C GLU A 105 11.45 -0.81 6.99
N LEU A 106 11.26 0.37 6.41
CA LEU A 106 11.08 0.52 4.97
C LEU A 106 12.35 0.17 4.19
N VAL A 107 12.21 -0.69 3.19
CA VAL A 107 13.30 -1.10 2.28
C VAL A 107 13.17 -0.43 0.92
N ASP A 108 11.97 -0.47 0.32
CA ASP A 108 11.70 0.07 -1.01
C ASP A 108 10.23 0.46 -1.18
N VAL A 109 9.96 1.38 -2.10
CA VAL A 109 8.60 1.71 -2.54
C VAL A 109 8.56 1.81 -4.06
N ALA A 110 7.62 1.09 -4.66
CA ALA A 110 7.39 1.08 -6.10
C ALA A 110 5.94 1.45 -6.44
N LEU A 111 5.78 2.09 -7.60
CA LEU A 111 4.47 2.34 -8.21
C LEU A 111 4.27 1.42 -9.41
N SER A 112 3.08 0.86 -9.56
CA SER A 112 2.73 0.03 -10.72
C SER A 112 1.27 0.17 -11.14
N GLY A 113 0.97 -0.15 -12.40
CA GLY A 113 -0.40 -0.10 -12.92
C GLY A 113 -0.94 1.32 -13.07
N GLY A 114 -2.19 1.54 -12.66
CA GLY A 114 -2.95 2.76 -12.94
C GLY A 114 -3.61 2.75 -14.33
N SER A 115 -4.60 3.62 -14.53
CA SER A 115 -5.30 3.74 -15.81
C SER A 115 -5.87 5.14 -16.04
N ASN A 116 -5.99 5.51 -17.32
CA ASN A 116 -6.47 6.83 -17.77
C ASN A 116 -5.71 8.03 -17.17
N LEU A 117 -4.40 7.86 -16.95
CA LEU A 117 -3.54 8.89 -16.37
C LEU A 117 -2.96 9.86 -17.42
N GLY A 118 -3.07 9.56 -18.72
CA GLY A 118 -2.52 10.40 -19.78
C GLY A 118 -1.02 10.67 -19.61
N ASP A 119 -0.60 11.93 -19.75
CA ASP A 119 0.78 12.39 -19.54
C ASP A 119 1.06 12.80 -18.08
N SER A 120 0.20 12.39 -17.14
CA SER A 120 0.41 12.64 -15.71
C SER A 120 1.78 12.11 -15.28
N GLN A 121 2.49 12.88 -14.47
CA GLN A 121 3.62 12.38 -13.70
C GLN A 121 3.12 11.86 -12.35
N GLN A 122 3.53 10.64 -11.99
CA GLN A 122 3.26 10.04 -10.69
C GLN A 122 4.55 9.91 -9.88
N THR A 123 4.49 10.35 -8.63
CA THR A 123 5.58 10.24 -7.67
C THR A 123 5.07 9.58 -6.41
N VAL A 124 5.98 8.96 -5.68
CA VAL A 124 5.72 8.48 -4.32
C VAL A 124 6.80 9.01 -3.40
N GLU A 125 6.39 9.57 -2.28
CA GLU A 125 7.26 10.10 -1.23
C GLU A 125 6.87 9.44 0.09
N VAL A 126 7.86 9.19 0.95
CA VAL A 126 7.62 8.63 2.29
C VAL A 126 8.07 9.64 3.33
N GLU A 127 7.16 9.99 4.23
CA GLU A 127 7.40 10.90 5.34
C GLU A 127 6.91 10.27 6.66
N ASP A 128 7.80 10.24 7.66
CA ASP A 128 7.65 9.68 9.01
C ASP A 128 7.25 8.19 9.12
N ASP A 129 6.17 7.76 8.48
CA ASP A 129 5.76 6.35 8.28
C ASP A 129 4.59 6.27 7.26
N THR A 130 4.42 7.30 6.45
CA THR A 130 3.31 7.42 5.49
C THR A 130 3.85 7.52 4.08
N ALA A 131 3.36 6.66 3.19
CA ALA A 131 3.63 6.76 1.76
C ALA A 131 2.55 7.59 1.09
N TYR A 132 2.95 8.71 0.47
CA TYR A 132 2.08 9.59 -0.30
C TYR A 132 2.34 9.40 -1.79
N ILE A 133 1.31 8.99 -2.54
CA ILE A 133 1.33 9.04 -4.00
C ILE A 133 0.75 10.37 -4.47
N THR A 134 1.48 11.04 -5.35
CA THR A 134 1.00 12.26 -6.02
C THR A 134 0.92 12.01 -7.52
N ALA A 135 -0.21 12.41 -8.12
CA ALA A 135 -0.40 12.39 -9.56
C ALA A 135 -0.74 13.79 -10.07
N SER A 136 0.04 14.28 -11.02
CA SER A 136 -0.18 15.57 -11.66
C SER A 136 -1.25 15.48 -12.76
N GLY A 137 -2.16 16.44 -12.80
CA GLY A 137 -3.18 16.54 -13.84
C GLY A 137 -2.65 17.21 -15.12
N PRO A 138 -3.54 17.59 -16.07
CA PRO A 138 -5.00 17.62 -15.93
C PRO A 138 -5.69 16.26 -15.81
N PHE A 139 -6.62 16.18 -14.86
CA PHE A 139 -7.74 15.24 -14.90
C PHE A 139 -9.03 16.04 -15.06
N PHE A 140 -9.83 15.74 -16.08
CA PHE A 140 -11.05 16.51 -16.36
C PHE A 140 -12.30 15.87 -15.75
N GLY A 141 -13.25 16.72 -15.39
CA GLY A 141 -14.56 16.33 -14.88
C GLY A 141 -15.28 15.33 -15.79
N GLY A 142 -15.97 14.36 -15.19
CA GLY A 142 -16.67 13.28 -15.91
C GLY A 142 -15.76 12.14 -16.36
N GLN A 143 -14.44 12.25 -16.21
CA GLN A 143 -13.52 11.14 -16.46
C GLN A 143 -13.35 10.26 -15.21
N THR A 144 -13.11 8.98 -15.49
CA THR A 144 -12.69 7.99 -14.49
C THR A 144 -11.22 7.64 -14.72
N PHE A 145 -10.41 7.74 -13.68
CA PHE A 145 -9.01 7.31 -13.71
C PHE A 145 -8.67 6.52 -12.44
N GLN A 146 -7.58 5.76 -12.53
CA GLN A 146 -7.10 4.89 -11.46
C GLN A 146 -5.66 5.28 -11.16
N LEU A 147 -5.38 5.63 -9.91
CA LEU A 147 -4.01 5.86 -9.46
C LEU A 147 -3.22 4.54 -9.48
N PRO A 148 -1.88 4.59 -9.65
CA PRO A 148 -1.03 3.42 -9.49
C PRO A 148 -1.18 2.78 -8.12
N VAL A 149 -0.93 1.48 -8.07
CA VAL A 149 -0.78 0.70 -6.83
C VAL A 149 0.56 1.08 -6.21
N ILE A 150 0.54 1.40 -4.92
CA ILE A 150 1.77 1.57 -4.11
C ILE A 150 2.16 0.18 -3.60
N THR A 151 3.40 -0.25 -3.79
CA THR A 151 3.94 -1.45 -3.15
C THR A 151 5.13 -1.05 -2.31
N ALA A 152 5.00 -1.22 -0.99
CA ALA A 152 6.08 -0.98 -0.04
C ALA A 152 6.67 -2.33 0.38
N THR A 153 7.98 -2.49 0.21
CA THR A 153 8.73 -3.60 0.79
C THR A 153 9.26 -3.15 2.14
N VAL A 154 8.89 -3.86 3.20
CA VAL A 154 9.27 -3.54 4.58
C VAL A 154 9.86 -4.75 5.29
N THR A 155 10.69 -4.53 6.29
CA THR A 155 11.25 -5.60 7.15
C THR A 155 10.47 -5.67 8.45
N ALA A 156 10.02 -6.88 8.82
CA ALA A 156 9.27 -7.10 10.04
C ALA A 156 10.13 -6.90 11.30
N PRO A 157 9.56 -6.38 12.41
CA PRO A 157 10.23 -6.32 13.71
C PRO A 157 10.43 -7.72 14.32
N GLU A 158 10.86 -7.79 15.58
CA GLU A 158 11.06 -9.06 16.30
C GLU A 158 9.75 -9.80 16.65
N SER A 159 8.67 -9.07 16.88
CA SER A 159 7.35 -9.64 17.21
C SER A 159 6.26 -8.57 17.12
N GLY A 160 4.99 -8.99 17.11
CA GLY A 160 3.85 -8.09 17.20
C GLY A 160 2.81 -8.32 16.11
N VAL A 161 1.86 -7.39 16.03
CA VAL A 161 0.88 -7.32 14.95
C VAL A 161 1.07 -5.99 14.25
N LEU A 162 1.39 -6.07 12.97
CA LEU A 162 1.55 -4.93 12.08
C LEU A 162 0.20 -4.64 11.43
N THR A 163 -0.20 -3.37 11.41
CA THR A 163 -1.45 -2.92 10.79
C THR A 163 -1.20 -1.74 9.87
N THR A 164 -2.04 -1.61 8.85
CA THR A 164 -2.01 -0.44 7.95
C THR A 164 -3.38 0.22 7.93
N GLU A 165 -3.39 1.51 7.66
CA GLU A 165 -4.56 2.37 7.65
C GLU A 165 -4.47 3.39 6.51
N ALA A 166 -5.60 4.01 6.17
CA ALA A 166 -5.55 5.21 5.35
C ALA A 166 -4.91 6.35 6.15
N ALA A 167 -4.06 7.17 5.52
CA ALA A 167 -3.36 8.23 6.23
C ALA A 167 -4.27 9.44 6.52
N GLY A 168 -3.74 10.39 7.30
CA GLY A 168 -4.37 11.67 7.61
C GLY A 168 -5.15 11.68 8.92
N THR A 169 -5.08 12.80 9.64
CA THR A 169 -5.63 12.95 10.99
C THR A 169 -6.62 14.10 11.12
N ASP A 170 -6.45 15.15 10.32
CA ASP A 170 -7.35 16.29 10.25
C ASP A 170 -7.23 17.03 8.89
N PHE A 171 -7.78 18.23 8.77
CA PHE A 171 -7.67 19.00 7.53
C PHE A 171 -6.31 19.68 7.30
N GLY A 172 -5.50 19.85 8.35
CA GLY A 172 -4.11 20.30 8.28
C GLY A 172 -3.15 19.18 7.88
N ASP A 173 -3.51 17.93 8.18
CA ASP A 173 -2.82 16.70 7.78
C ASP A 173 -3.78 15.75 7.01
N PRO A 174 -4.09 16.06 5.74
CA PRO A 174 -5.02 15.27 4.96
C PRO A 174 -4.39 13.98 4.41
N GLY A 175 -5.13 12.89 4.45
CA GLY A 175 -4.79 11.63 3.77
C GLY A 175 -5.15 11.60 2.30
N LEU A 176 -6.03 12.52 1.87
CA LEU A 176 -6.42 12.66 0.48
C LEU A 176 -6.61 14.15 0.19
N ALA A 177 -5.87 14.65 -0.80
CA ALA A 177 -5.92 16.03 -1.22
C ALA A 177 -6.12 16.12 -2.74
N LEU A 178 -6.90 17.12 -3.18
CA LEU A 178 -7.02 17.47 -4.59
C LEU A 178 -6.84 18.96 -4.76
N ARG A 179 -6.33 19.35 -5.92
CA ARG A 179 -6.30 20.74 -6.35
C ARG A 179 -7.16 20.93 -7.59
N SER A 180 -8.37 21.44 -7.40
CA SER A 180 -9.42 21.51 -8.43
C SER A 180 -9.71 22.94 -8.86
N LEU A 181 -9.99 23.15 -10.16
CA LEU A 181 -10.45 24.42 -10.69
C LEU A 181 -11.86 24.73 -10.17
N ASP A 182 -12.00 25.87 -9.51
CA ASP A 182 -13.30 26.47 -9.19
C ASP A 182 -13.78 27.27 -10.41
N PRO A 183 -14.92 26.89 -11.02
CA PRO A 183 -15.40 27.57 -12.23
C PRO A 183 -15.95 28.96 -11.96
N THR A 184 -16.35 29.27 -10.73
CA THR A 184 -16.89 30.59 -10.37
C THR A 184 -15.76 31.61 -10.28
N THR A 185 -14.59 31.22 -9.78
CA THR A 185 -13.43 32.11 -9.60
C THR A 185 -12.32 31.92 -10.63
N SER A 186 -12.33 30.82 -11.38
CA SER A 186 -11.23 30.37 -12.26
C SER A 186 -9.90 30.14 -11.51
N GLU A 187 -9.95 29.87 -10.21
CA GLU A 187 -8.79 29.59 -9.37
C GLU A 187 -8.72 28.11 -8.98
N PHE A 188 -7.51 27.61 -8.77
CA PHE A 188 -7.32 26.26 -8.27
C PHE A 188 -7.38 26.22 -6.76
N ASN A 189 -8.44 25.59 -6.25
CA ASN A 189 -8.74 25.53 -4.84
C ASN A 189 -8.50 24.14 -4.25
N PRO A 190 -8.08 24.07 -2.97
CA PRO A 190 -7.83 22.80 -2.30
C PRO A 190 -9.14 22.08 -1.95
N THR A 191 -9.04 20.76 -1.99
CA THR A 191 -9.91 19.82 -1.31
C THR A 191 -9.04 18.98 -0.40
N GLN A 192 -9.44 18.83 0.85
CA GLN A 192 -8.70 18.11 1.88
C GLN A 192 -9.65 17.12 2.55
N CYS A 193 -9.20 15.88 2.67
CA CYS A 193 -9.96 14.81 3.27
C CYS A 193 -9.07 13.99 4.20
N TYR A 194 -9.61 13.55 5.32
CA TYR A 194 -8.98 12.60 6.23
C TYR A 194 -9.98 11.51 6.63
N PRO A 195 -9.54 10.28 6.95
CA PRO A 195 -10.40 9.20 7.40
C PRO A 195 -11.24 9.62 8.62
N ASP A 196 -12.51 9.20 8.67
CA ASP A 196 -13.41 9.56 9.76
C ASP A 196 -12.94 8.90 11.07
N PRO A 197 -12.47 9.68 12.07
CA PRO A 197 -11.96 9.13 13.32
C PRO A 197 -13.05 8.48 14.18
N ALA A 198 -14.33 8.73 13.89
CA ALA A 198 -15.44 8.07 14.57
C ALA A 198 -15.61 6.61 14.12
N THR A 199 -15.04 6.24 12.96
CA THR A 199 -15.13 4.90 12.37
C THR A 199 -13.78 4.49 11.77
N PRO A 200 -12.77 4.19 12.60
CA PRO A 200 -11.45 3.77 12.12
C PRO A 200 -11.54 2.44 11.37
N VAL A 201 -10.74 2.30 10.31
CA VAL A 201 -10.71 1.12 9.44
C VAL A 201 -9.27 0.65 9.27
N THR A 202 -8.98 -0.55 9.76
CA THR A 202 -7.73 -1.25 9.48
C THR A 202 -7.79 -1.84 8.07
N LEU A 203 -6.82 -1.50 7.22
CA LEU A 203 -6.74 -1.96 5.84
C LEU A 203 -6.09 -3.35 5.73
N SER A 204 -5.04 -3.61 6.50
CA SER A 204 -4.40 -4.93 6.56
C SER A 204 -3.87 -5.25 7.97
N SER A 205 -3.65 -6.54 8.24
CA SER A 205 -3.03 -7.02 9.48
C SER A 205 -2.09 -8.19 9.19
N THR A 206 -0.86 -8.10 9.68
CA THR A 206 0.21 -9.09 9.53
C THR A 206 0.79 -9.43 10.91
N THR A 207 0.74 -10.69 11.31
CA THR A 207 1.33 -11.14 12.58
C THR A 207 2.80 -11.52 12.38
N VAL A 208 3.68 -11.00 13.22
CA VAL A 208 5.11 -11.35 13.21
C VAL A 208 5.35 -12.53 14.13
N GLN A 209 5.91 -13.60 13.54
CA GLN A 209 6.29 -14.81 14.26
C GLN A 209 7.76 -14.75 14.66
N PRO A 210 8.10 -14.98 15.94
CA PRO A 210 9.47 -15.00 16.43
C PRO A 210 10.27 -16.20 15.91
#